data_AF-A0A520CJI7-F1
#
_entry.id   AF-A0A520CJI7-F1
#
_cell.length_a   1.000
_cell.length_b   1.000
_cell.length_c   1.000
_cell.angle_alpha   90.00
_cell.angle_beta   90.00
_cell.angle_gamma   90.00
#
_symmetry.space_group_name_H-M   'P 1'
#
loop_
_entity.id
_entity.type
_entity.pdbx_description
1 polymer ?
#
loop_
_entity_poly.entity_id
_entity_poly.type
_entity_poly.pdbx_seq_one_letter_code
_entity_poly.pdbx_strand_id
1 'polypeptide(L)'
;NKNTSEYKALFEKYRTQYIENTTKSELKEYQKQGADIRAKIEELDKNKPMFFGKKDWSEKRENLVRKYGEIKHLHDHTKNEKKTQRLYDQRFGREAVIKHIEKNHPELNQKYAKSQEFLKALEQLRQQQKEQERAQQKEKSKDKGFDMER
;
A
#
# COMPACT_ATOMS: atom_id res chain seq x y z
N ASN A 1 -19.50 17.37 2.52
CA ASN A 1 -18.78 18.25 1.56
C ASN A 1 -18.56 17.46 0.27
N LYS A 2 -19.25 17.82 -0.83
CA LYS A 2 -19.32 17.05 -2.10
C LYS A 2 -17.95 16.84 -2.74
N ASN A 3 -17.10 17.86 -2.72
CA ASN A 3 -15.74 17.80 -3.28
C ASN A 3 -14.85 16.81 -2.53
N THR A 4 -15.04 16.68 -1.21
CA THR A 4 -14.30 15.73 -0.38
C THR A 4 -14.69 14.28 -0.66
N SER A 5 -15.98 13.99 -0.85
CA SER A 5 -16.44 12.65 -1.20
C SER A 5 -16.01 12.25 -2.61
N GLU A 6 -16.07 13.18 -3.56
CA GLU A 6 -15.65 12.94 -4.94
C GLU A 6 -14.14 12.65 -5.05
N TYR A 7 -13.31 13.47 -4.39
CA TYR A 7 -11.87 13.24 -4.32
C TYR A 7 -11.54 11.87 -3.69
N LYS A 8 -12.20 11.51 -2.57
CA LYS A 8 -11.98 10.22 -1.90
C LYS A 8 -12.36 9.03 -2.79
N ALA A 9 -13.49 9.10 -3.50
CA ALA A 9 -13.91 8.04 -4.41
C ALA A 9 -12.91 7.88 -5.57
N LEU A 10 -12.46 8.99 -6.15
CA LEU A 10 -11.47 8.99 -7.22
C LEU A 10 -10.11 8.45 -6.75
N PHE A 11 -9.70 8.83 -5.54
CA PHE A 11 -8.50 8.33 -4.89
C PHE A 11 -8.54 6.80 -4.72
N GLU A 12 -9.60 6.24 -4.14
CA GLU A 12 -9.69 4.78 -3.96
C GLU A 12 -9.76 4.02 -5.29
N LYS A 13 -10.42 4.59 -6.30
CA LYS A 13 -10.43 4.01 -7.66
C LYS A 13 -9.01 3.92 -8.21
N TYR A 14 -8.26 5.02 -8.19
CA TYR A 14 -6.89 5.03 -8.71
C TYR A 14 -5.92 4.21 -7.85
N ARG A 15 -6.11 4.15 -6.53
CA ARG A 15 -5.35 3.28 -5.63
C ARG A 15 -5.54 1.81 -5.97
N THR A 16 -6.79 1.40 -6.17
CA THR A 16 -7.12 0.02 -6.57
C THR A 16 -6.48 -0.33 -7.91
N GLN A 17 -6.60 0.56 -8.91
CA GLN A 17 -5.96 0.38 -10.21
C GLN A 17 -4.42 0.32 -10.12
N TYR A 18 -3.81 1.14 -9.27
CA TYR A 18 -2.37 1.12 -9.04
C TYR A 18 -1.91 -0.21 -8.43
N ILE A 19 -2.63 -0.73 -7.43
CA ILE A 19 -2.36 -2.03 -6.80
C ILE A 19 -2.50 -3.16 -7.83
N GLU A 20 -3.56 -3.14 -8.63
CA GLU A 20 -3.78 -4.13 -9.67
C GLU A 20 -2.68 -4.12 -10.73
N ASN A 21 -2.31 -2.94 -11.22
CA ASN A 21 -1.26 -2.81 -12.23
C ASN A 21 0.09 -3.27 -11.70
N THR A 22 0.46 -2.86 -10.48
CA THR A 22 1.73 -3.26 -9.83
C THR A 22 1.77 -4.76 -9.57
N THR A 23 0.67 -5.34 -9.12
CA THR A 23 0.59 -6.79 -8.90
C THR A 23 0.67 -7.54 -10.23
N LYS A 24 -0.04 -7.06 -11.26
CA LYS A 24 -0.03 -7.68 -12.60
C LYS A 24 1.35 -7.62 -13.25
N SER A 25 2.12 -6.53 -13.07
CA SER A 25 3.48 -6.43 -13.60
C SER A 25 4.42 -7.44 -12.91
N GLU A 26 4.35 -7.57 -11.58
CA GLU A 26 5.14 -8.56 -10.84
C GLU A 26 4.80 -9.99 -11.26
N LEU A 27 3.51 -10.33 -11.40
CA LEU A 27 3.08 -11.66 -11.85
C LEU A 27 3.60 -11.99 -13.25
N LYS A 28 3.58 -11.02 -14.18
CA LYS A 28 4.15 -11.20 -15.53
C LYS A 28 5.65 -11.45 -15.49
N GLU A 29 6.37 -10.78 -14.60
CA GLU A 29 7.81 -10.96 -14.45
C GLU A 29 8.14 -12.37 -13.93
N TYR A 30 7.43 -12.86 -12.91
CA TYR A 30 7.59 -14.23 -12.44
C TYR A 30 7.23 -15.27 -13.50
N GLN A 31 6.18 -15.03 -14.30
CA GLN A 31 5.82 -15.91 -15.40
C GLN A 31 6.95 -15.99 -16.44
N LYS A 32 7.55 -14.85 -16.78
CA LYS A 32 8.70 -14.79 -17.69
C LYS A 32 9.91 -15.55 -17.12
N GLN A 33 10.27 -15.28 -15.86
CA GLN A 33 11.37 -15.97 -15.18
C GLN A 33 11.13 -17.49 -15.12
N GLY A 34 9.91 -17.92 -14.83
CA GLY A 34 9.52 -19.34 -14.81
C GLY A 34 9.64 -19.98 -16.18
N ALA A 35 9.24 -19.29 -17.25
CA ALA A 35 9.39 -19.75 -18.63
C ALA A 35 10.87 -19.89 -19.01
N ASP A 36 11.70 -18.89 -18.67
CA ASP A 36 13.14 -18.92 -18.92
C ASP A 36 13.84 -20.08 -18.19
N ILE A 37 13.45 -20.37 -16.94
CA ILE A 37 13.99 -21.52 -16.19
C ILE A 37 13.54 -22.83 -16.83
N ARG A 38 12.27 -22.94 -17.26
CA ARG A 38 11.77 -24.13 -17.93
C ARG A 38 12.54 -24.41 -19.23
N ALA A 39 12.79 -23.39 -20.04
CA ALA A 39 13.58 -23.52 -21.26
C ALA A 39 15.01 -24.04 -20.95
N LYS A 40 15.65 -23.54 -19.89
CA LYS A 40 16.97 -24.04 -19.44
C LYS A 40 16.94 -25.50 -18.98
N ILE A 41 15.86 -25.92 -18.32
CA ILE A 41 15.67 -27.34 -17.93
C ILE A 41 15.52 -28.21 -19.18
N GLU A 42 14.69 -27.80 -20.14
CA GLU A 42 14.50 -28.54 -21.39
C GLU A 42 15.80 -28.67 -22.20
N GLU A 43 16.59 -27.59 -22.28
CA GLU A 43 17.90 -27.62 -22.92
C GLU A 43 18.89 -28.52 -22.17
N LEU A 44 18.90 -28.47 -20.84
CA LEU A 44 19.72 -29.34 -20.02
C LEU A 44 19.32 -30.83 -20.18
N ASP A 45 18.02 -31.10 -20.27
CA ASP A 45 17.47 -32.45 -20.43
C ASP A 45 17.80 -33.07 -21.80
N LYS A 46 17.93 -32.26 -22.86
CA LYS A 46 18.44 -32.72 -24.17
C LYS A 46 19.88 -33.24 -24.11
N ASN A 47 20.70 -32.66 -23.23
CA ASN A 47 22.12 -32.97 -23.08
C ASN A 47 22.41 -33.89 -21.89
N LYS A 48 21.44 -34.72 -21.50
CA LYS A 48 21.59 -35.62 -20.35
C LYS A 48 22.70 -36.66 -20.60
N PRO A 49 23.78 -36.67 -19.78
CA PRO A 49 24.85 -37.64 -19.94
C PRO A 49 24.42 -39.03 -19.46
N MET A 50 24.89 -40.07 -20.16
CA MET A 50 24.57 -41.47 -19.80
C MET A 50 25.43 -42.01 -18.65
N PHE A 51 26.71 -41.62 -18.55
CA PHE A 51 27.65 -42.18 -17.56
C PHE A 51 28.48 -41.10 -16.85
N PHE A 52 29.45 -40.49 -17.54
CA PHE A 52 30.30 -39.44 -16.96
C PHE A 52 29.59 -38.08 -16.91
N GLY A 53 29.74 -37.33 -15.80
CA GLY A 53 29.11 -36.02 -15.63
C GLY A 53 27.64 -36.05 -15.17
N LYS A 54 27.08 -37.23 -14.89
CA LYS A 54 25.68 -37.39 -14.41
C LYS A 54 25.41 -36.67 -13.09
N LYS A 55 26.39 -36.64 -12.19
CA LYS A 55 26.27 -35.97 -10.88
C LYS A 55 26.11 -34.45 -11.06
N ASP A 56 27.06 -33.81 -11.75
CA ASP A 56 27.03 -32.38 -12.03
C ASP A 56 25.78 -31.96 -12.81
N TRP A 57 25.37 -32.79 -13.78
CA TRP A 57 24.12 -32.58 -14.51
C TRP A 57 22.90 -32.63 -13.58
N SER A 58 22.84 -33.62 -12.69
CA SER A 58 21.73 -33.78 -11.73
C SER A 58 21.65 -32.61 -10.77
N GLU A 59 22.79 -32.16 -10.24
CA GLU A 59 22.87 -30.99 -9.36
C GLU A 59 22.43 -29.71 -10.07
N LYS A 60 22.86 -29.49 -11.32
CA LYS A 60 22.42 -28.35 -12.14
C LYS A 60 20.90 -28.38 -12.36
N ARG A 61 20.36 -29.56 -12.69
CA ARG A 61 18.92 -29.74 -12.91
C ARG A 61 18.12 -29.52 -11.65
N GLU A 62 18.54 -30.10 -10.52
CA GLU A 62 17.87 -29.94 -9.23
C GLU A 62 17.84 -28.46 -8.81
N ASN A 63 18.96 -27.74 -8.97
CA ASN A 63 19.01 -26.31 -8.71
C ASN A 63 18.04 -25.51 -9.59
N LEU A 64 17.90 -25.85 -10.88
CA LEU A 64 16.92 -25.20 -11.76
C LEU A 64 15.47 -25.52 -11.34
N VAL A 65 15.18 -26.77 -11.01
CA VAL A 65 13.85 -27.19 -10.52
C VAL A 65 13.50 -26.47 -9.21
N ARG A 66 14.45 -26.35 -8.28
CA ARG A 66 14.26 -25.60 -7.03
C ARG A 66 13.94 -24.13 -7.31
N LYS A 67 14.74 -23.47 -8.16
CA LYS A 67 14.51 -22.07 -8.56
C LYS A 67 13.14 -21.90 -9.22
N TYR A 68 12.73 -22.82 -10.09
CA TYR A 68 11.40 -22.79 -10.68
C TYR A 68 10.30 -22.89 -9.62
N GLY A 69 10.47 -23.77 -8.63
CA GLY A 69 9.58 -23.88 -7.47
C GLY A 69 9.50 -22.56 -6.68
N GLU A 70 10.63 -21.94 -6.38
CA GLU A 70 10.70 -20.64 -5.69
C GLU A 70 9.94 -19.55 -6.45
N ILE A 71 10.15 -19.43 -7.78
CA ILE A 71 9.43 -18.46 -8.62
C ILE A 71 7.92 -18.73 -8.62
N LYS A 72 7.51 -20.00 -8.68
CA LYS A 72 6.10 -20.37 -8.60
C LYS A 72 5.49 -19.97 -7.25
N HIS A 73 6.19 -20.24 -6.15
CA HIS A 73 5.75 -19.81 -4.82
C HIS A 73 5.62 -18.29 -4.73
N LEU A 74 6.59 -17.53 -5.25
CA LEU A 74 6.53 -16.06 -5.29
C LEU A 74 5.34 -15.57 -6.11
N HIS A 75 5.07 -16.20 -7.25
CA HIS A 75 3.90 -15.88 -8.08
C HIS A 75 2.60 -16.10 -7.31
N ASP A 76 2.42 -17.27 -6.69
CA ASP A 76 1.19 -17.63 -5.99
C ASP A 76 0.98 -16.77 -4.72
N HIS A 77 2.05 -16.56 -3.95
CA HIS A 77 2.05 -15.66 -2.80
C HIS A 77 1.72 -14.21 -3.21
N THR A 78 2.28 -13.73 -4.32
CA THR A 78 2.02 -12.37 -4.80
C THR A 78 0.56 -12.21 -5.26
N LYS A 79 0.03 -13.22 -5.94
CA LYS A 79 -1.34 -13.23 -6.47
C LYS A 79 -2.38 -13.12 -5.36
N ASN A 80 -2.16 -13.80 -4.24
CA ASN A 80 -3.15 -13.94 -3.18
C ASN A 80 -2.84 -13.05 -1.97
N GLU A 81 -1.72 -13.29 -1.30
CA GLU A 81 -1.40 -12.69 0.00
C GLU A 81 -0.89 -11.25 -0.16
N LYS A 82 0.14 -11.04 -1.00
CA LYS A 82 0.75 -9.72 -1.17
C LYS A 82 -0.25 -8.71 -1.75
N LYS A 83 -1.10 -9.13 -2.71
CA LYS A 83 -2.20 -8.29 -3.23
C LYS A 83 -3.14 -7.86 -2.11
N THR A 84 -3.54 -8.80 -1.27
CA THR A 84 -4.45 -8.55 -0.14
C THR A 84 -3.81 -7.61 0.88
N GLN A 85 -2.55 -7.83 1.24
CA GLN A 85 -1.79 -6.93 2.12
C GLN A 85 -1.74 -5.49 1.58
N ARG A 86 -1.50 -5.32 0.27
CA ARG A 86 -1.51 -3.99 -0.39
C ARG A 86 -2.87 -3.30 -0.33
N LEU A 87 -3.97 -4.05 -0.39
CA LEU A 87 -5.32 -3.49 -0.28
C LEU A 87 -5.58 -2.94 1.13
N TYR A 88 -5.12 -3.68 2.16
CA TYR A 88 -5.22 -3.28 3.56
C TYR A 88 -4.27 -2.13 3.93
N ASP A 89 -3.08 -2.08 3.33
CA ASP A 89 -2.15 -0.98 3.54
C ASP A 89 -2.62 0.30 2.84
N GLN A 90 -3.25 1.19 3.61
CA GLN A 90 -3.74 2.50 3.16
C GLN A 90 -2.63 3.43 2.64
N ARG A 91 -1.36 3.18 2.97
CA ARG A 91 -0.22 4.00 2.53
C ARG A 91 0.28 3.58 1.16
N PHE A 92 0.09 2.31 0.78
CA PHE A 92 0.60 1.78 -0.46
C PHE A 92 0.01 2.51 -1.67
N GLY A 93 0.89 3.06 -2.53
CA GLY A 93 0.49 3.79 -3.74
C GLY A 93 -0.09 5.18 -3.49
N ARG A 94 -0.21 5.65 -2.23
CA ARG A 94 -0.84 6.94 -1.90
C ARG A 94 -0.21 8.12 -2.63
N GLU A 95 1.12 8.23 -2.60
CA GLU A 95 1.82 9.33 -3.28
C GLU A 95 1.68 9.27 -4.80
N ALA A 96 1.77 8.07 -5.39
CA ALA A 96 1.60 7.88 -6.82
C ALA A 96 0.18 8.30 -7.26
N VAL A 97 -0.83 7.95 -6.48
CA VAL A 97 -2.23 8.33 -6.73
C VAL A 97 -2.45 9.83 -6.54
N ILE A 98 -1.90 10.44 -5.49
CA ILE A 98 -1.98 11.90 -5.27
C ILE A 98 -1.40 12.63 -6.49
N LYS A 99 -0.18 12.27 -6.91
CA LYS A 99 0.46 12.87 -8.10
C LYS A 99 -0.37 12.65 -9.36
N HIS A 100 -1.01 11.50 -9.50
CA HIS A 100 -1.89 11.21 -10.63
C HIS A 100 -3.15 12.10 -10.63
N ILE A 101 -3.76 12.34 -9.47
CA ILE A 101 -4.91 13.22 -9.31
C ILE A 101 -4.50 14.68 -9.49
N GLU A 102 -3.36 15.11 -8.94
CA GLU A 102 -2.80 16.45 -9.14
C GLU A 102 -2.62 16.78 -10.61
N LYS A 103 -2.10 15.82 -11.39
CA LYS A 103 -1.85 15.99 -12.83
C LYS A 103 -3.14 15.98 -13.65
N ASN A 104 -4.07 15.07 -13.35
CA ASN A 104 -5.23 14.82 -14.22
C ASN A 104 -6.53 15.51 -13.76
N HIS A 105 -6.60 15.93 -12.49
CA HIS A 105 -7.78 16.57 -11.87
C HIS A 105 -7.36 17.75 -10.96
N PRO A 106 -6.62 18.76 -11.48
CA PRO A 106 -6.04 19.83 -10.68
C PRO A 106 -7.08 20.66 -9.92
N GLU A 107 -8.24 20.94 -10.54
CA GLU A 107 -9.31 21.70 -9.89
C GLU A 107 -9.91 20.96 -8.68
N LEU A 108 -10.14 19.65 -8.83
CA LEU A 108 -10.67 18.82 -7.74
C LEU A 108 -9.65 18.73 -6.61
N ASN A 109 -8.37 18.58 -6.93
CA ASN A 109 -7.30 18.59 -5.95
C ASN A 109 -7.21 19.92 -5.18
N GLN A 110 -7.29 21.06 -5.86
CA GLN A 110 -7.31 22.37 -5.21
C GLN A 110 -8.54 22.55 -4.30
N LYS A 111 -9.73 22.18 -4.77
CA LYS A 111 -10.97 22.23 -3.95
C LYS A 111 -10.87 21.34 -2.72
N TYR A 112 -10.27 20.16 -2.87
CA TYR A 112 -10.01 19.24 -1.77
C TYR A 112 -9.02 19.83 -0.77
N ALA A 113 -7.89 20.39 -1.23
CA ALA A 113 -6.88 21.03 -0.38
C ALA A 113 -7.48 22.17 0.47
N LYS A 114 -8.22 23.09 -0.16
CA LYS A 114 -8.93 24.17 0.55
C LYS A 114 -9.92 23.64 1.58
N SER A 115 -10.63 22.57 1.24
CA SER A 115 -11.57 21.93 2.17
C SER A 115 -10.85 21.29 3.37
N GLN A 116 -9.66 20.72 3.17
CA GLN A 116 -8.85 20.16 4.25
C GLN A 116 -8.27 21.25 5.17
N GLU A 117 -7.79 22.36 4.60
CA GLU A 117 -7.32 23.52 5.38
C GLU A 117 -8.43 24.09 6.26
N PHE A 118 -9.63 24.26 5.69
CA PHE A 118 -10.79 24.72 6.44
C PHE A 118 -11.16 23.78 7.60
N LEU A 119 -11.15 22.46 7.36
CA LEU A 119 -11.41 21.46 8.41
C LEU A 119 -10.35 21.50 9.52
N LYS A 120 -9.08 21.68 9.17
CA LYS A 120 -8.00 21.83 10.16
C LYS A 120 -8.18 23.08 11.02
N ALA A 121 -8.52 24.21 10.40
CA ALA A 121 -8.79 25.46 11.12
C ALA A 121 -9.98 25.31 12.08
N LEU A 122 -11.06 24.64 11.64
CA LEU A 122 -12.19 24.32 12.50
C LEU A 122 -11.82 23.42 13.68
N GLU A 123 -10.95 22.42 13.46
CA GLU A 123 -10.49 21.53 14.51
C GLU A 123 -9.64 22.27 15.56
N GLN A 124 -8.73 23.15 15.11
CA GLN A 124 -7.94 24.00 15.99
C GLN A 124 -8.82 24.94 16.82
N LEU A 125 -9.84 25.55 16.20
CA LEU A 125 -10.78 26.41 16.91
C LEU A 125 -11.56 25.65 17.98
N ARG A 126 -12.03 24.43 17.68
CA ARG A 126 -12.71 23.56 18.66
C ARG A 126 -11.80 23.17 19.81
N GLN A 127 -10.52 22.91 19.55
CA GLN A 127 -9.54 22.61 20.61
C GLN A 127 -9.35 23.82 21.53
N GLN A 128 -9.20 25.03 20.97
CA GLN A 128 -9.09 26.26 21.74
C GLN A 128 -10.33 26.53 22.61
N GLN A 129 -11.54 26.35 22.06
CA GLN A 129 -12.78 26.50 22.82
C GLN A 129 -12.84 25.52 24.00
N LYS A 130 -12.47 24.26 23.77
CA LYS A 130 -12.45 23.23 24.82
C LYS A 130 -11.44 23.53 25.93
N GLU A 131 -10.30 24.13 25.58
CA GLU A 131 -9.29 24.58 26.55
C GLU A 131 -9.78 25.78 27.37
N GLN A 132 -10.44 26.75 26.73
CA GLN A 132 -11.05 27.89 27.42
C GLN A 132 -12.16 27.45 28.38
N GLU A 133 -13.04 26.54 27.97
CA GLU A 133 -14.09 25.98 28.84
C GLU A 133 -13.49 25.26 30.06
N ARG A 134 -12.42 24.48 29.86
CA ARG A 134 -11.69 23.82 30.96
C ARG A 134 -11.03 24.83 31.90
N ALA A 135 -10.48 25.91 31.38
CA ALA A 135 -9.88 26.97 32.19
C ALA A 135 -10.95 27.69 33.04
N GLN A 136 -12.08 28.06 32.44
CA GLN A 136 -13.19 28.70 33.14
C GLN A 136 -13.84 27.78 34.18
N GLN A 137 -13.95 26.47 33.93
CA GLN A 137 -14.42 25.51 34.93
C GLN A 137 -13.44 25.39 36.11
N LYS A 138 -12.13 25.44 35.86
CA LYS A 138 -11.10 25.45 36.91
C LYS A 138 -11.11 26.74 37.74
N GLU A 139 -11.37 27.90 37.13
CA GLU A 139 -11.55 29.15 37.87
C GLU A 139 -12.83 29.14 38.71
N LYS A 140 -13.98 28.75 38.13
CA LYS A 140 -15.26 28.67 38.85
C LYS A 140 -15.26 27.65 40.00
N SER A 141 -14.45 26.60 39.93
CA SER A 141 -14.29 25.62 41.02
C SER A 141 -13.35 26.09 42.12
N LYS A 142 -12.41 27.01 41.84
CA LYS A 142 -11.62 27.69 42.87
C LYS A 142 -12.44 28.73 43.65
N ASP A 143 -13.33 29.44 42.96
CA ASP A 143 -14.16 30.50 43.56
C ASP A 143 -15.23 29.95 44.53
N LYS A 144 -15.76 28.75 44.30
CA LYS A 144 -16.73 28.09 45.19
C LYS A 144 -16.12 27.41 46.42
N GLY A 145 -14.79 27.36 46.53
CA GLY A 145 -14.09 26.69 47.64
C GLY A 145 -13.85 27.58 48.87
N PHE A 146 -14.14 28.89 48.78
CA PHE A 146 -13.80 29.86 49.83
C PHE A 146 -14.97 30.31 50.72
N ASP A 147 -16.18 29.76 50.54
CA ASP A 147 -17.38 30.15 51.31
C ASP A 147 -17.85 29.12 52.37
N MET A 148 -17.02 28.12 52.72
CA MET A 148 -17.34 27.13 53.78
C MET A 148 -16.45 27.27 55.03
N GLU A 149 -16.10 28.48 55.44
CA GLU A 149 -15.60 28.76 56.79
C GLU A 149 -16.15 30.11 57.28
N ARG A 150 -17.35 30.11 57.87
CA ARG A 150 -17.71 30.97 59.01
C ARG A 150 -19.01 30.55 59.67
#